data_AF-A0A957M9G9-F1
#
_entry.id   AF-A0A957M9G9-F1
#
_cell.length_a   1.000
_cell.length_b   1.000
_cell.length_c   1.000
_cell.angle_alpha   90.00
_cell.angle_beta   90.00
_cell.angle_gamma   90.00
#
_symmetry.space_group_name_H-M   'P 1'
#
loop_
_entity.id
_entity.type
_entity.pdbx_description
1 polymer ?
#
loop_
_entity_poly.entity_id
_entity_poly.type
_entity_poly.pdbx_seq_one_letter_code
_entity_poly.pdbx_strand_id
1 'polypeptide(L)'
;MNLVIEGAGHAVDAQGTGNRRVFFVRINTYVTMNQITVRGGNLNNADGAGFFLDGDVTGTAGAHLTLTNSTVTGNTLTGTANVSGAGISVQPNATLTVRNSTISGNISAQFNGGISSRGQVTLDGVTITGNSAASGGSGYGGFVGELTIRNTILAGNTGAPDCNNAFGTVTDQGHNLVQSQNNCGLVNGANGNIVGVSPNLGPLANNGGATQTHLPNAGSPVINAGDTTLTVDQRGVARPQGVADDIGAVEVVACPASPWNVATEAELNQAIGCFNAVTTAGSYTINVTQNISLTRSIAIINNSTTGVDLVIVGGNHTIDGDETH
;
A
#
# COMPACT_ATOMS: atom_id res chain seq x y z
N MET A 1 7.12 -1.90 26.60
CA MET A 1 8.36 -2.04 25.80
C MET A 1 7.95 -1.84 24.35
N ASN A 2 8.65 -0.97 23.63
CA ASN A 2 8.31 -0.66 22.24
C ASN A 2 9.33 -1.38 21.35
N LEU A 3 8.87 -2.24 20.45
CA LEU A 3 9.70 -2.85 19.42
C LEU A 3 9.65 -1.97 18.18
N VAL A 4 10.81 -1.64 17.63
CA VAL A 4 10.94 -0.95 16.34
C VAL A 4 11.61 -1.90 15.36
N ILE A 5 11.01 -2.07 14.18
CA ILE A 5 11.56 -2.84 13.07
C ILE A 5 11.74 -1.92 11.86
N GLU A 6 12.99 -1.65 11.52
CA GLU A 6 13.36 -0.98 10.28
C GLU A 6 13.61 -2.04 9.21
N GLY A 7 12.70 -2.18 8.25
CA GLY A 7 12.75 -3.22 7.24
C GLY A 7 13.77 -2.95 6.13
N ALA A 8 14.13 -1.69 5.88
CA ALA A 8 15.02 -1.29 4.78
C ALA A 8 14.62 -1.86 3.40
N GLY A 9 13.32 -2.11 3.20
CA GLY A 9 12.74 -2.72 2.02
C GLY A 9 12.65 -4.25 2.01
N HIS A 10 13.15 -4.92 3.05
CA HIS A 10 13.12 -6.38 3.13
C HIS A 10 11.72 -6.93 3.39
N ALA A 11 11.54 -8.19 3.02
CA ALA A 11 10.33 -8.94 3.27
C ALA A 11 10.49 -9.89 4.46
N VAL A 12 9.46 -9.95 5.31
CA VAL A 12 9.22 -11.08 6.19
C VAL A 12 8.16 -11.93 5.52
N ASP A 13 8.57 -13.13 5.12
CA ASP A 13 7.81 -14.01 4.25
C ASP A 13 7.57 -15.36 4.92
N ALA A 14 6.30 -15.74 5.03
CA ALA A 14 5.90 -17.06 5.55
C ALA A 14 5.54 -18.08 4.44
N GLN A 15 5.77 -17.77 3.15
CA GLN A 15 5.52 -18.67 2.02
C GLN A 15 6.20 -20.04 2.19
N GLY A 16 5.54 -21.09 1.69
CA GLY A 16 6.06 -22.47 1.71
C GLY A 16 5.94 -23.18 3.06
N THR A 17 5.36 -22.55 4.08
CA THR A 17 5.22 -23.14 5.41
C THR A 17 3.73 -23.35 5.74
N GLY A 18 3.35 -24.56 6.13
CA GLY A 18 1.96 -24.89 6.41
C GLY A 18 1.40 -24.10 7.60
N ASN A 19 0.19 -23.58 7.45
CA ASN A 19 -0.64 -22.91 8.48
C ASN A 19 0.15 -21.95 9.39
N ARG A 20 0.70 -20.86 8.84
CA ARG A 20 1.48 -19.86 9.60
C ARG A 20 0.98 -18.45 9.44
N ARG A 21 1.06 -17.73 10.56
CA ARG A 21 0.94 -16.29 10.66
C ARG A 21 2.32 -15.66 10.56
N VAL A 22 2.45 -14.48 9.92
CA VAL A 22 3.73 -13.77 9.91
C VAL A 22 4.01 -13.12 11.27
N PHE A 23 3.06 -12.34 11.79
CA PHE A 23 3.21 -11.65 13.08
C PHE A 23 1.99 -11.80 13.99
N PHE A 24 2.26 -12.13 15.25
CA PHE A 24 1.31 -12.03 16.35
C PHE A 24 1.79 -10.94 17.32
N VAL A 25 1.00 -9.87 17.47
CA VAL A 25 1.28 -8.81 18.45
C VAL A 25 0.34 -9.01 19.63
N ARG A 26 0.90 -9.27 20.82
CA ARG A 26 0.12 -9.51 22.04
C ARG A 26 -0.45 -8.21 22.61
N ILE A 27 -1.47 -8.36 23.45
CA ILE A 27 -1.98 -7.27 24.30
C ILE A 27 -0.85 -6.52 25.01
N ASN A 28 -1.04 -5.23 25.26
CA ASN A 28 -0.07 -4.35 25.91
C ASN A 28 1.33 -4.33 25.25
N THR A 29 1.41 -4.63 23.95
CA THR A 29 2.65 -4.59 23.16
C THR A 29 2.55 -3.48 22.11
N TYR A 30 3.62 -2.70 21.98
CA TYR A 30 3.72 -1.59 21.03
C TYR A 30 4.79 -1.90 20.00
N VAL A 31 4.40 -1.93 18.74
CA VAL A 31 5.30 -2.25 17.62
C VAL A 31 5.21 -1.15 16.57
N THR A 32 6.35 -0.64 16.15
CA THR A 32 6.47 0.24 14.99
C THR A 32 7.27 -0.49 13.92
N MET A 33 6.78 -0.51 12.69
CA MET A 33 7.51 -1.04 11.55
C MET A 33 7.52 -0.02 10.42
N ASN A 34 8.69 0.12 9.80
CA ASN A 34 8.91 1.04 8.70
C ASN A 34 9.62 0.33 7.55
N GLN A 35 9.23 0.63 6.31
CA GLN A 35 9.88 0.10 5.10
C GLN A 35 9.98 -1.43 5.08
N ILE A 36 8.91 -2.14 5.45
CA ILE A 36 8.90 -3.61 5.48
C ILE A 36 7.81 -4.18 4.59
N THR A 37 8.10 -5.30 3.93
CA THR A 37 7.08 -6.11 3.27
C THR A 37 6.68 -7.28 4.16
N VAL A 38 5.37 -7.46 4.40
CA VAL A 38 4.84 -8.61 5.16
C VAL A 38 3.95 -9.44 4.26
N ARG A 39 4.37 -10.69 4.02
CA ARG A 39 3.72 -11.55 3.04
C ARG A 39 3.77 -13.03 3.37
N GLY A 40 3.01 -13.81 2.60
CA GLY A 40 3.10 -15.26 2.62
C GLY A 40 2.44 -15.93 3.82
N GLY A 41 1.82 -15.16 4.71
CA GLY A 41 0.98 -15.72 5.76
C GLY A 41 -0.11 -16.59 5.14
N ASN A 42 -0.29 -17.79 5.66
CA ASN A 42 -1.31 -18.71 5.20
C ASN A 42 -1.92 -19.42 6.40
N LEU A 43 -3.14 -19.06 6.79
CA LEU A 43 -3.87 -19.73 7.86
C LEU A 43 -5.14 -20.39 7.35
N ASN A 44 -5.57 -21.47 8.00
CA ASN A 44 -6.85 -22.11 7.70
C ASN A 44 -7.93 -21.80 8.75
N ASN A 45 -7.59 -21.64 10.03
CA ASN A 45 -8.59 -21.56 11.10
C ASN A 45 -8.34 -20.45 12.13
N ALA A 46 -7.65 -19.37 11.74
CA ALA A 46 -7.41 -18.23 12.62
C ALA A 46 -7.28 -16.92 11.83
N ASP A 47 -7.65 -15.81 12.45
CA ASP A 47 -7.62 -14.46 11.86
C ASP A 47 -6.19 -13.97 11.62
N GLY A 48 -6.01 -13.00 10.71
CA GLY A 48 -4.75 -12.27 10.61
C GLY A 48 -3.60 -13.10 10.10
N ALA A 49 -3.61 -13.55 8.84
CA ALA A 49 -2.50 -14.34 8.29
C ALA A 49 -1.21 -13.52 8.17
N GLY A 50 -1.29 -12.26 7.75
CA GLY A 50 -0.17 -11.32 7.86
C GLY A 50 0.05 -10.91 9.32
N PHE A 51 -0.90 -10.16 9.87
CA PHE A 51 -0.86 -9.65 11.23
C PHE A 51 -2.11 -10.03 12.03
N PHE A 52 -1.90 -10.46 13.26
CA PHE A 52 -2.93 -10.53 14.29
C PHE A 52 -2.55 -9.60 15.45
N LEU A 53 -3.36 -8.57 15.67
CA LEU A 53 -3.25 -7.66 16.79
C LEU A 53 -4.23 -8.09 17.86
N ASP A 54 -3.69 -8.65 18.93
CA ASP A 54 -4.47 -9.21 20.03
C ASP A 54 -5.13 -8.13 20.88
N GLY A 55 -6.21 -8.49 21.56
CA GLY A 55 -7.08 -7.54 22.24
C GLY A 55 -8.07 -8.24 23.16
N ASP A 56 -8.60 -7.51 24.14
CA ASP A 56 -9.58 -8.03 25.10
C ASP A 56 -10.62 -6.97 25.43
N VAL A 57 -11.86 -7.38 25.70
CA VAL A 57 -13.00 -6.55 26.10
C VAL A 57 -13.01 -6.20 27.60
N THR A 58 -12.09 -6.76 28.41
CA THR A 58 -12.03 -6.54 29.87
C THR A 58 -11.42 -5.19 30.30
N GLY A 59 -11.13 -4.28 29.36
CA GLY A 59 -10.55 -2.96 29.64
C GLY A 59 -9.02 -2.94 29.71
N THR A 60 -8.36 -4.05 29.43
CA THR A 60 -6.90 -4.08 29.22
C THR A 60 -6.55 -3.47 27.86
N ALA A 61 -5.49 -2.65 27.80
CA ALA A 61 -4.99 -2.12 26.53
C ALA A 61 -4.55 -3.26 25.59
N GLY A 62 -5.08 -3.27 24.37
CA GLY A 62 -4.74 -4.28 23.36
C GLY A 62 -3.36 -4.06 22.74
N ALA A 63 -3.10 -4.77 21.65
CA ALA A 63 -1.90 -4.61 20.83
C ALA A 63 -1.91 -3.27 20.08
N HIS A 64 -0.73 -2.68 19.88
CA HIS A 64 -0.56 -1.44 19.12
C HIS A 64 0.45 -1.67 17.99
N LEU A 65 0.02 -1.47 16.75
CA LEU A 65 0.88 -1.55 15.57
C LEU A 65 0.85 -0.24 14.79
N THR A 66 2.03 0.32 14.54
CA THR A 66 2.21 1.39 13.54
C THR A 66 2.97 0.84 12.34
N LEU A 67 2.39 0.94 11.15
CA LEU A 67 3.02 0.62 9.87
C LEU A 67 3.25 1.90 9.08
N THR A 68 4.49 2.14 8.66
CA THR A 68 4.85 3.29 7.81
C THR A 68 5.65 2.83 6.61
N ASN A 69 5.43 3.41 5.42
CA ASN A 69 6.20 3.11 4.21
C ASN A 69 6.28 1.61 3.88
N SER A 70 5.25 0.83 4.20
CA SER A 70 5.31 -0.63 4.25
C SER A 70 4.26 -1.29 3.35
N THR A 71 4.49 -2.54 2.99
CA THR A 71 3.58 -3.30 2.12
C THR A 71 3.10 -4.57 2.79
N VAL A 72 1.79 -4.75 2.92
CA VAL A 72 1.18 -6.01 3.40
C VAL A 72 0.51 -6.70 2.22
N THR A 73 1.05 -7.83 1.78
CA THR A 73 0.63 -8.45 0.51
C THR A 73 0.65 -9.97 0.51
N GLY A 74 -0.19 -10.60 -0.31
CA GLY A 74 -0.14 -12.03 -0.55
C GLY A 74 -0.36 -12.90 0.70
N ASN A 75 -1.07 -12.38 1.70
CA ASN A 75 -1.47 -13.15 2.87
C ASN A 75 -2.84 -13.78 2.64
N THR A 76 -3.00 -15.04 3.02
CA THR A 76 -4.16 -15.87 2.66
C THR A 76 -4.81 -16.50 3.89
N LEU A 77 -6.14 -16.42 3.98
CA LEU A 77 -6.98 -17.24 4.86
C LEU A 77 -7.78 -18.21 3.99
N THR A 78 -7.50 -19.51 4.13
CA THR A 78 -8.04 -20.55 3.23
C THR A 78 -9.21 -21.34 3.82
N GLY A 79 -9.41 -21.34 5.15
CA GLY A 79 -10.47 -22.14 5.75
C GLY A 79 -11.79 -21.41 5.96
N THR A 80 -12.79 -22.18 6.35
CA THR A 80 -14.21 -21.81 6.40
C THR A 80 -14.74 -21.57 7.82
N ALA A 81 -13.87 -21.56 8.82
CA ALA A 81 -14.21 -21.02 10.13
C ALA A 81 -14.45 -19.50 9.99
N ASN A 82 -15.22 -18.87 10.89
CA ASN A 82 -15.53 -17.43 10.91
C ASN A 82 -14.29 -16.52 11.03
N VAL A 83 -13.40 -16.58 10.04
CA VAL A 83 -12.08 -15.94 10.04
C VAL A 83 -12.11 -14.69 9.16
N SER A 84 -11.38 -13.68 9.60
CA SER A 84 -11.34 -12.37 8.96
C SER A 84 -9.93 -11.76 8.95
N GLY A 85 -9.69 -10.86 8.00
CA GLY A 85 -8.48 -10.03 7.95
C GLY A 85 -7.27 -10.83 7.50
N ALA A 86 -7.24 -11.27 6.24
CA ALA A 86 -6.10 -12.04 5.74
C ALA A 86 -4.80 -11.24 5.78
N GLY A 87 -4.85 -9.95 5.44
CA GLY A 87 -3.76 -9.01 5.68
C GLY A 87 -3.59 -8.74 7.17
N ILE A 88 -4.57 -8.06 7.79
CA ILE A 88 -4.48 -7.60 9.17
C ILE A 88 -5.80 -7.84 9.90
N SER A 89 -5.72 -8.44 11.09
CA SER A 89 -6.84 -8.53 12.04
C SER A 89 -6.57 -7.69 13.28
N VAL A 90 -7.51 -6.81 13.63
CA VAL A 90 -7.46 -5.88 14.77
C VAL A 90 -8.56 -6.27 15.77
N GLN A 91 -8.16 -6.82 16.91
CA GLN A 91 -9.10 -7.26 17.95
C GLN A 91 -9.59 -6.11 18.84
N PRO A 92 -10.62 -6.32 19.70
CA PRO A 92 -11.13 -5.28 20.58
C PRO A 92 -10.03 -4.63 21.44
N ASN A 93 -10.07 -3.31 21.60
CA ASN A 93 -9.05 -2.51 22.29
C ASN A 93 -7.62 -2.56 21.69
N ALA A 94 -7.41 -3.23 20.55
CA ALA A 94 -6.20 -3.10 19.76
C ALA A 94 -6.25 -1.87 18.85
N THR A 95 -5.07 -1.32 18.54
CA THR A 95 -4.91 -0.13 17.71
C THR A 95 -3.98 -0.41 16.53
N LEU A 96 -4.44 -0.06 15.34
CA LEU A 96 -3.65 -0.07 14.12
C LEU A 96 -3.54 1.35 13.56
N THR A 97 -2.32 1.81 13.32
CA THR A 97 -2.05 3.05 12.58
C THR A 97 -1.25 2.72 11.33
N VAL A 98 -1.74 3.13 10.17
CA VAL A 98 -1.07 2.89 8.88
C VAL A 98 -0.87 4.22 8.17
N ARG A 99 0.37 4.49 7.74
CA ARG A 99 0.74 5.70 7.00
C ARG A 99 1.57 5.37 5.77
N ASN A 100 1.36 6.07 4.66
CA ASN A 100 2.18 5.91 3.45
C ASN A 100 2.43 4.45 3.08
N SER A 101 1.40 3.61 3.11
CA SER A 101 1.58 2.16 3.02
C SER A 101 0.58 1.54 2.06
N THR A 102 0.94 0.39 1.52
CA THR A 102 0.13 -0.36 0.57
C THR A 102 -0.34 -1.68 1.20
N ILE A 103 -1.64 -1.96 1.15
CA ILE A 103 -2.23 -3.23 1.57
C ILE A 103 -2.93 -3.83 0.36
N SER A 104 -2.34 -4.87 -0.24
CA SER A 104 -2.79 -5.35 -1.53
C SER A 104 -2.69 -6.85 -1.71
N GLY A 105 -3.58 -7.46 -2.50
CA GLY A 105 -3.46 -8.88 -2.85
C GLY A 105 -3.62 -9.85 -1.68
N ASN A 106 -4.26 -9.43 -0.58
CA ASN A 106 -4.57 -10.33 0.54
C ASN A 106 -5.94 -10.99 0.32
N ILE A 107 -6.02 -12.29 0.59
CA ILE A 107 -7.16 -13.13 0.20
C ILE A 107 -7.75 -13.81 1.42
N SER A 108 -9.02 -13.58 1.69
CA SER A 108 -9.79 -14.33 2.69
C SER A 108 -10.87 -15.18 2.02
N ALA A 109 -10.99 -16.44 2.39
CA ALA A 109 -12.06 -17.30 1.90
C ALA A 109 -13.46 -16.88 2.40
N GLN A 110 -13.53 -16.03 3.44
CA GLN A 110 -14.79 -15.55 4.01
C GLN A 110 -14.90 -14.04 4.05
N PHE A 111 -14.32 -13.42 5.08
CA PHE A 111 -14.51 -12.01 5.37
C PHE A 111 -13.20 -11.25 5.28
N ASN A 112 -13.25 -10.05 4.71
CA ASN A 112 -12.22 -9.02 4.82
C ASN A 112 -10.81 -9.47 4.41
N GLY A 113 -10.49 -9.38 3.12
CA GLY A 113 -9.18 -9.75 2.58
C GLY A 113 -8.06 -8.86 3.12
N GLY A 114 -8.25 -7.54 3.10
CA GLY A 114 -7.29 -6.55 3.57
C GLY A 114 -7.23 -6.44 5.09
N ILE A 115 -8.08 -5.58 5.66
CA ILE A 115 -8.16 -5.32 7.11
C ILE A 115 -9.51 -5.76 7.65
N SER A 116 -9.50 -6.51 8.76
CA SER A 116 -10.67 -6.73 9.60
C SER A 116 -10.47 -6.04 10.95
N SER A 117 -11.45 -5.24 11.40
CA SER A 117 -11.33 -4.52 12.67
C SER A 117 -12.54 -4.68 13.60
N ARG A 118 -12.20 -4.91 14.87
CA ARG A 118 -13.05 -4.74 16.05
C ARG A 118 -12.44 -3.73 17.04
N GLY A 119 -11.31 -3.12 16.68
CA GLY A 119 -10.59 -2.12 17.46
C GLY A 119 -10.48 -0.79 16.70
N GLN A 120 -9.45 -0.01 17.00
CA GLN A 120 -9.24 1.31 16.40
C GLN A 120 -8.28 1.22 15.21
N VAL A 121 -8.66 1.82 14.09
CA VAL A 121 -7.84 1.88 12.87
C VAL A 121 -7.73 3.33 12.41
N THR A 122 -6.50 3.80 12.21
CA THR A 122 -6.18 5.09 11.59
C THR A 122 -5.42 4.87 10.30
N LEU A 123 -5.92 5.43 9.19
CA LEU A 123 -5.31 5.38 7.87
C LEU A 123 -5.05 6.81 7.36
N ASP A 124 -3.82 7.08 6.92
CA ASP A 124 -3.44 8.36 6.31
C ASP A 124 -2.45 8.13 5.16
N GLY A 125 -2.81 8.51 3.93
CA GLY A 125 -1.97 8.24 2.77
C GLY A 125 -1.80 6.74 2.51
N VAL A 126 -2.87 5.96 2.53
CA VAL A 126 -2.82 4.49 2.39
C VAL A 126 -3.49 4.06 1.08
N THR A 127 -2.97 3.01 0.44
CA THR A 127 -3.62 2.37 -0.71
C THR A 127 -4.04 0.94 -0.33
N ILE A 128 -5.34 0.68 -0.30
CA ILE A 128 -5.94 -0.64 -0.03
C ILE A 128 -6.67 -1.12 -1.30
N THR A 129 -6.04 -2.02 -2.05
CA THR A 129 -6.54 -2.46 -3.37
C THR A 129 -6.23 -3.91 -3.68
N GLY A 130 -6.98 -4.55 -4.57
CA GLY A 130 -6.70 -5.92 -5.01
C GLY A 130 -6.83 -6.98 -3.90
N ASN A 131 -7.43 -6.64 -2.75
CA ASN A 131 -7.73 -7.62 -1.71
C ASN A 131 -9.04 -8.34 -2.05
N SER A 132 -9.19 -9.59 -1.64
CA SER A 132 -10.33 -10.43 -1.99
C SER A 132 -10.95 -11.10 -0.78
N ALA A 133 -12.27 -11.11 -0.71
CA ALA A 133 -13.06 -11.86 0.25
C ALA A 133 -14.32 -12.45 -0.41
N ALA A 134 -14.95 -13.44 0.21
CA ALA A 134 -16.28 -13.87 -0.24
C ALA A 134 -17.37 -12.86 0.13
N SER A 135 -17.19 -12.11 1.23
CA SER A 135 -18.12 -11.08 1.72
C SER A 135 -17.47 -10.15 2.75
N GLY A 136 -18.22 -9.18 3.27
CA GLY A 136 -17.91 -8.50 4.53
C GLY A 136 -17.12 -7.19 4.44
N GLY A 137 -16.53 -6.83 3.29
CA GLY A 137 -15.65 -5.66 3.18
C GLY A 137 -14.26 -6.06 2.71
N SER A 138 -14.06 -6.29 1.41
CA SER A 138 -12.84 -6.95 0.90
C SER A 138 -11.56 -6.13 1.12
N GLY A 139 -11.63 -4.80 1.13
CA GLY A 139 -10.54 -3.90 1.51
C GLY A 139 -10.48 -3.65 3.02
N TYR A 140 -11.58 -3.15 3.59
CA TYR A 140 -11.76 -2.94 5.02
C TYR A 140 -13.14 -3.43 5.48
N GLY A 141 -13.16 -4.19 6.58
CA GLY A 141 -14.39 -4.54 7.29
C GLY A 141 -14.29 -4.24 8.78
N GLY A 142 -15.04 -3.23 9.21
CA GLY A 142 -15.27 -2.89 10.62
C GLY A 142 -16.56 -3.53 11.10
N PHE A 143 -16.48 -4.24 12.23
CA PHE A 143 -17.66 -4.64 12.97
C PHE A 143 -18.00 -3.54 13.95
N VAL A 144 -17.48 -3.57 15.18
CA VAL A 144 -17.72 -2.56 16.24
C VAL A 144 -16.55 -1.59 16.42
N GLY A 145 -15.64 -1.54 15.44
CA GLY A 145 -14.41 -0.75 15.50
C GLY A 145 -14.61 0.71 15.08
N GLU A 146 -13.58 1.53 15.36
CA GLU A 146 -13.50 2.91 14.90
C GLU A 146 -12.54 2.99 13.73
N LEU A 147 -12.97 3.64 12.64
CA LEU A 147 -12.13 3.95 11.49
C LEU A 147 -11.93 5.46 11.42
N THR A 148 -10.69 5.93 11.52
CA THR A 148 -10.31 7.28 11.12
C THR A 148 -9.56 7.20 9.81
N ILE A 149 -10.00 7.96 8.80
CA ILE A 149 -9.50 7.82 7.43
C ILE A 149 -9.26 9.18 6.76
N ARG A 150 -8.04 9.40 6.27
CA ARG A 150 -7.62 10.57 5.49
C ARG A 150 -6.81 10.14 4.27
N ASN A 151 -6.93 10.86 3.17
CA ASN A 151 -6.03 10.74 2.02
C ASN A 151 -5.80 9.28 1.56
N THR A 152 -6.83 8.43 1.62
CA THR A 152 -6.70 6.98 1.48
C THR A 152 -7.55 6.46 0.33
N ILE A 153 -7.00 5.49 -0.41
CA ILE A 153 -7.71 4.74 -1.46
C ILE A 153 -8.21 3.40 -0.89
N LEU A 154 -9.52 3.15 -0.99
CA LEU A 154 -10.14 1.83 -0.83
C LEU A 154 -10.92 1.47 -2.10
N ALA A 155 -10.28 0.77 -3.01
CA ALA A 155 -10.84 0.51 -4.33
C ALA A 155 -10.25 -0.76 -4.96
N GLY A 156 -10.92 -1.32 -5.96
CA GLY A 156 -10.43 -2.50 -6.68
C GLY A 156 -10.35 -3.76 -5.82
N ASN A 157 -11.13 -3.86 -4.73
CA ASN A 157 -11.18 -5.06 -3.90
C ASN A 157 -12.38 -5.93 -4.28
N THR A 158 -12.21 -7.26 -4.30
CA THR A 158 -13.23 -8.21 -4.79
C THR A 158 -14.03 -8.82 -3.63
N GLY A 159 -15.36 -8.87 -3.75
CA GLY A 159 -16.25 -9.39 -2.69
C GLY A 159 -17.01 -8.31 -1.92
N ALA A 160 -17.41 -7.25 -2.65
CA ALA A 160 -18.06 -6.01 -2.22
C ALA A 160 -18.77 -6.02 -0.83
N PRO A 161 -18.76 -4.87 -0.13
CA PRO A 161 -18.18 -3.57 -0.52
C PRO A 161 -16.64 -3.51 -0.36
N ASP A 162 -15.97 -2.51 -0.94
CA ASP A 162 -14.55 -2.19 -0.61
C ASP A 162 -14.38 -1.83 0.88
N CYS A 163 -15.39 -1.16 1.46
CA CYS A 163 -15.38 -0.73 2.85
C CYS A 163 -16.76 -0.99 3.48
N ASN A 164 -16.78 -1.82 4.53
CA ASN A 164 -17.96 -2.09 5.35
C ASN A 164 -17.71 -1.63 6.78
N ASN A 165 -18.62 -0.85 7.37
CA ASN A 165 -18.54 -0.49 8.79
C ASN A 165 -19.93 -0.51 9.45
N ALA A 166 -20.74 -1.52 9.12
CA ALA A 166 -22.16 -1.55 9.48
C ALA A 166 -22.47 -1.46 10.98
N PHE A 167 -21.51 -1.76 11.87
CA PHE A 167 -21.72 -1.73 13.32
C PHE A 167 -20.72 -0.82 14.07
N GLY A 168 -19.94 -0.01 13.35
CA GLY A 168 -18.84 0.79 13.88
C GLY A 168 -19.00 2.27 13.54
N THR A 169 -17.98 3.06 13.85
CA THR A 169 -17.94 4.50 13.54
C THR A 169 -16.88 4.82 12.48
N VAL A 170 -17.19 5.75 11.57
CA VAL A 170 -16.22 6.29 10.61
C VAL A 170 -16.05 7.77 10.87
N THR A 171 -14.83 8.17 11.15
CA THR A 171 -14.38 9.56 11.18
C THR A 171 -13.69 9.85 9.86
N ASP A 172 -14.43 10.49 8.96
CA ASP A 172 -13.92 10.99 7.70
C ASP A 172 -13.09 12.27 7.92
N GLN A 173 -11.79 12.18 7.67
CA GLN A 173 -10.87 13.32 7.72
C GLN A 173 -10.57 13.90 6.33
N GLY A 174 -11.30 13.45 5.31
CA GLY A 174 -11.30 14.01 3.96
C GLY A 174 -10.34 13.35 2.98
N HIS A 175 -10.56 13.69 1.72
CA HIS A 175 -9.73 13.34 0.58
C HIS A 175 -9.53 11.84 0.39
N ASN A 176 -10.59 11.06 0.63
CA ASN A 176 -10.57 9.61 0.45
C ASN A 176 -11.18 9.22 -0.89
N LEU A 177 -10.64 8.17 -1.53
CA LEU A 177 -11.29 7.55 -2.68
C LEU A 177 -11.85 6.19 -2.32
N VAL A 178 -13.15 5.98 -2.56
CA VAL A 178 -13.79 4.67 -2.47
C VAL A 178 -14.53 4.31 -3.75
N GLN A 179 -14.20 3.18 -4.35
CA GLN A 179 -14.75 2.83 -5.66
C GLN A 179 -16.22 2.39 -5.60
N SER A 180 -16.63 1.63 -4.59
CA SER A 180 -18.05 1.24 -4.47
C SER A 180 -18.89 2.31 -3.76
N GLN A 181 -20.14 2.50 -4.21
CA GLN A 181 -21.09 3.45 -3.62
C GLN A 181 -21.60 2.99 -2.25
N ASN A 182 -21.94 3.94 -1.37
CA ASN A 182 -22.48 3.72 -0.01
C ASN A 182 -21.53 2.97 0.96
N ASN A 183 -20.22 3.04 0.70
CA ASN A 183 -19.21 2.38 1.51
C ASN A 183 -18.75 3.27 2.67
N CYS A 184 -18.78 2.72 3.89
CA CYS A 184 -18.28 3.37 5.10
C CYS A 184 -18.85 4.78 5.36
N GLY A 185 -20.03 5.09 4.83
CA GLY A 185 -20.69 6.39 5.00
C GLY A 185 -20.01 7.57 4.31
N LEU A 186 -19.01 7.31 3.45
CA LEU A 186 -18.33 8.37 2.69
C LEU A 186 -19.23 8.87 1.56
N VAL A 187 -19.28 10.19 1.39
CA VAL A 187 -20.14 10.88 0.43
C VAL A 187 -19.30 11.56 -0.64
N ASN A 188 -19.64 11.34 -1.92
CA ASN A 188 -18.93 11.96 -3.03
C ASN A 188 -18.95 13.50 -2.93
N GLY A 189 -17.78 14.14 -3.04
CA GLY A 189 -17.60 15.58 -2.96
C GLY A 189 -17.60 16.17 -1.55
N ALA A 190 -18.06 15.43 -0.52
CA ALA A 190 -17.93 15.87 0.86
C ALA A 190 -16.47 15.72 1.31
N ASN A 191 -15.90 16.75 1.96
CA ASN A 191 -14.51 16.75 2.45
C ASN A 191 -13.46 16.35 1.38
N GLY A 192 -13.71 16.63 0.10
CA GLY A 192 -12.80 16.23 -0.99
C GLY A 192 -12.83 14.73 -1.33
N ASN A 193 -13.78 13.96 -0.80
CA ASN A 193 -13.89 12.53 -1.11
C ASN A 193 -14.34 12.28 -2.55
N ILE A 194 -13.81 11.21 -3.13
CA ILE A 194 -14.18 10.69 -4.45
C ILE A 194 -14.85 9.34 -4.25
N VAL A 195 -16.14 9.21 -4.60
CA VAL A 195 -16.90 7.97 -4.38
C VAL A 195 -17.53 7.49 -5.68
N GLY A 196 -17.46 6.18 -5.95
CA GLY A 196 -18.07 5.59 -7.14
C GLY A 196 -17.17 5.58 -8.38
N VAL A 197 -15.87 5.84 -8.22
CA VAL A 197 -14.93 6.02 -9.34
C VAL A 197 -13.72 5.09 -9.16
N SER A 198 -13.21 4.52 -10.25
CA SER A 198 -11.97 3.75 -10.24
C SER A 198 -10.77 4.68 -10.01
N PRO A 199 -9.82 4.32 -9.14
CA PRO A 199 -8.60 5.10 -8.94
C PRO A 199 -7.60 5.00 -10.11
N ASN A 200 -7.84 4.14 -11.11
CA ASN A 200 -6.96 3.94 -12.27
C ASN A 200 -5.48 3.74 -11.84
N LEU A 201 -5.23 2.72 -11.03
CA LEU A 201 -3.89 2.39 -10.54
C LEU A 201 -3.20 1.38 -11.46
N GLY A 202 -1.87 1.47 -11.56
CA GLY A 202 -1.02 0.42 -12.08
C GLY A 202 -0.96 -0.82 -11.17
N PRO A 203 -0.33 -1.91 -11.62
CA PRO A 203 -0.16 -3.12 -10.82
C PRO A 203 0.75 -2.89 -9.59
N LEU A 204 0.71 -3.83 -8.64
CA LEU A 204 1.69 -3.86 -7.55
C LEU A 204 3.06 -4.15 -8.15
N ALA A 205 3.97 -3.19 -8.07
CA ALA A 205 5.28 -3.27 -8.69
C ALA A 205 6.32 -2.51 -7.88
N ASN A 206 7.60 -2.67 -8.24
CA ASN A 206 8.60 -1.73 -7.78
C ASN A 206 8.47 -0.44 -8.58
N ASN A 207 7.84 0.59 -7.99
CA ASN A 207 7.67 1.92 -8.58
C ASN A 207 8.65 2.93 -7.96
N GLY A 208 9.81 2.43 -7.51
CA GLY A 208 10.74 3.14 -6.62
C GLY A 208 10.39 2.96 -5.14
N GLY A 209 11.29 3.40 -4.26
CA GLY A 209 11.09 3.30 -2.81
C GLY A 209 11.45 1.94 -2.22
N ALA A 210 11.20 1.79 -0.91
CA ALA A 210 11.60 0.62 -0.13
C ALA A 210 10.76 -0.64 -0.39
N THR A 211 9.46 -0.48 -0.58
CA THR A 211 8.54 -1.60 -0.77
C THR A 211 7.67 -1.36 -1.99
N GLN A 212 7.06 -2.43 -2.53
CA GLN A 212 6.21 -2.34 -3.72
C GLN A 212 4.95 -1.51 -3.47
N THR A 213 4.52 -0.75 -4.48
CA THR A 213 3.35 0.14 -4.40
C THR A 213 2.45 -0.03 -5.63
N HIS A 214 1.30 0.63 -5.62
CA HIS A 214 0.47 0.84 -6.81
C HIS A 214 0.57 2.30 -7.26
N LEU A 215 1.30 2.56 -8.36
CA LEU A 215 1.44 3.91 -8.92
C LEU A 215 0.15 4.33 -9.64
N PRO A 216 -0.44 5.51 -9.36
CA PRO A 216 -1.54 6.02 -10.16
C PRO A 216 -1.13 6.20 -11.64
N ASN A 217 -1.97 5.73 -12.57
CA ASN A 217 -1.74 5.92 -13.99
C ASN A 217 -2.03 7.38 -14.39
N ALA A 218 -1.49 7.82 -15.53
CA ALA A 218 -1.81 9.13 -16.09
C ALA A 218 -3.34 9.32 -16.23
N GLY A 219 -3.82 10.49 -15.82
CA GLY A 219 -5.24 10.82 -15.80
C GLY A 219 -6.05 10.14 -14.67
N SER A 220 -5.38 9.50 -13.71
CA SER A 220 -6.03 8.99 -12.50
C SER A 220 -6.73 10.13 -11.74
N PRO A 221 -7.95 9.90 -11.20
CA PRO A 221 -8.68 10.89 -10.42
C PRO A 221 -8.06 11.15 -9.04
N VAL A 222 -7.10 10.34 -8.60
CA VAL A 222 -6.43 10.53 -7.29
C VAL A 222 -5.27 11.52 -7.36
N ILE A 223 -4.82 11.87 -8.57
CA ILE A 223 -3.69 12.76 -8.78
C ILE A 223 -4.10 14.21 -8.48
N ASN A 224 -3.35 14.90 -7.63
CA ASN A 224 -3.63 16.24 -7.11
C ASN A 224 -5.01 16.38 -6.45
N ALA A 225 -5.53 15.31 -5.84
CA ALA A 225 -6.84 15.29 -5.20
C ALA A 225 -6.76 15.12 -3.68
N GLY A 226 -5.57 15.03 -3.13
CA GLY A 226 -5.26 14.76 -1.74
C GLY A 226 -5.09 16.01 -0.86
N ASP A 227 -5.11 15.77 0.44
CA ASP A 227 -4.73 16.72 1.49
C ASP A 227 -4.28 15.91 2.71
N THR A 228 -2.96 15.84 2.92
CA THR A 228 -2.38 15.13 4.07
C THR A 228 -1.30 15.97 4.74
N THR A 229 -1.08 15.70 6.04
CA THR A 229 0.05 16.29 6.77
C THR A 229 1.37 15.56 6.54
N LEU A 230 1.36 14.47 5.77
CA LEU A 230 2.54 13.68 5.44
C LEU A 230 3.41 14.43 4.44
N THR A 231 4.70 14.57 4.74
CA THR A 231 5.64 15.34 3.92
C THR A 231 6.30 14.55 2.81
N VAL A 232 6.18 13.21 2.85
CA VAL A 232 6.70 12.28 1.83
C VAL A 232 5.69 11.16 1.59
N ASP A 233 5.80 10.46 0.47
CA ASP A 233 5.03 9.25 0.16
C ASP A 233 5.74 7.96 0.62
N GLN A 234 5.16 6.79 0.34
CA GLN A 234 5.71 5.47 0.68
C GLN A 234 7.16 5.25 0.20
N ARG A 235 7.54 5.93 -0.88
CA ARG A 235 8.83 5.78 -1.55
C ARG A 235 9.85 6.81 -1.08
N GLY A 236 9.43 7.76 -0.26
CA GLY A 236 10.23 8.90 0.19
C GLY A 236 10.18 10.10 -0.75
N VAL A 237 9.28 10.11 -1.74
CA VAL A 237 9.08 11.27 -2.64
C VAL A 237 8.37 12.36 -1.85
N ALA A 238 8.88 13.60 -1.90
CA ALA A 238 8.29 14.73 -1.19
C ALA A 238 6.88 15.05 -1.70
N ARG A 239 6.00 15.49 -0.81
CA ARG A 239 4.64 15.93 -1.13
C ARG A 239 4.48 17.44 -0.98
N PRO A 240 3.68 18.12 -1.82
CA PRO A 240 3.17 17.66 -3.11
C PRO A 240 4.23 17.79 -4.22
N GLN A 241 4.13 17.01 -5.29
CA GLN A 241 4.92 17.19 -6.52
C GLN A 241 4.16 17.97 -7.59
N GLY A 242 2.85 18.10 -7.44
CA GLY A 242 1.99 18.90 -8.30
C GLY A 242 1.32 20.06 -7.56
N VAL A 243 0.05 20.28 -7.89
CA VAL A 243 -0.78 21.35 -7.30
C VAL A 243 -1.23 21.00 -5.88
N ALA A 244 -1.41 19.71 -5.59
CA ALA A 244 -1.81 19.18 -4.30
C ALA A 244 -1.24 17.77 -4.13
N ASP A 245 -1.39 17.20 -2.93
CA ASP A 245 -1.01 15.82 -2.70
C ASP A 245 -1.85 14.88 -3.58
N ASP A 246 -1.35 13.68 -3.81
CA ASP A 246 -2.15 12.58 -4.34
C ASP A 246 -2.84 11.81 -3.22
N ILE A 247 -4.08 11.38 -3.47
CA ILE A 247 -4.79 10.46 -2.57
C ILE A 247 -4.08 9.10 -2.62
N GLY A 248 -3.80 8.52 -1.46
CA GLY A 248 -3.20 7.18 -1.32
C GLY A 248 -1.72 7.19 -0.96
N ALA A 249 -1.07 6.04 -1.10
CA ALA A 249 0.30 5.81 -0.62
C ALA A 249 1.42 6.45 -1.46
N VAL A 250 1.08 6.93 -2.65
CA VAL A 250 2.06 7.32 -3.66
C VAL A 250 1.77 8.74 -4.14
N GLU A 251 2.83 9.54 -4.26
CA GLU A 251 2.82 10.88 -4.85
C GLU A 251 3.40 10.83 -6.27
N VAL A 252 2.57 11.00 -7.29
CA VAL A 252 3.01 10.96 -8.68
C VAL A 252 3.89 12.16 -8.97
N VAL A 253 5.11 11.88 -9.39
CA VAL A 253 5.99 12.91 -9.94
C VAL A 253 5.67 13.05 -11.42
N ALA A 254 5.40 14.27 -11.86
CA ALA A 254 5.27 14.54 -13.29
C ALA A 254 6.54 14.10 -14.01
N CYS A 255 6.37 13.33 -15.08
CA CYS A 255 7.49 12.88 -15.88
C CYS A 255 8.05 14.05 -16.70
N PRO A 256 9.30 14.46 -16.49
CA PRO A 256 9.92 15.45 -17.35
C PRO A 256 10.10 14.89 -18.77
N ALA A 257 10.22 15.77 -19.76
CA ALA A 257 10.52 15.35 -21.13
C ALA A 257 11.90 14.66 -21.18
N SER A 258 12.00 13.58 -21.96
CA SER A 258 13.27 12.92 -22.25
C SER A 258 14.22 13.89 -22.99
N PRO A 259 15.55 13.87 -22.73
CA PRO A 259 16.30 12.87 -21.96
C PRO A 259 16.20 13.01 -20.43
N TRP A 260 16.20 11.87 -19.72
CA TRP A 260 16.21 11.80 -18.25
C TRP A 260 17.64 11.64 -17.73
N ASN A 261 18.13 12.62 -16.97
CA ASN A 261 19.44 12.53 -16.33
C ASN A 261 19.28 11.94 -14.92
N VAL A 262 20.01 10.86 -14.64
CA VAL A 262 19.89 10.12 -13.36
C VAL A 262 21.25 10.01 -12.70
N ALA A 263 21.30 10.21 -11.38
CA ALA A 263 22.49 10.11 -10.55
C ALA A 263 22.30 9.15 -9.37
N THR A 264 21.07 8.72 -9.10
CA THR A 264 20.69 7.86 -7.98
C THR A 264 19.79 6.71 -8.41
N GLU A 265 19.71 5.66 -7.59
CA GLU A 265 18.78 4.53 -7.79
C GLU A 265 17.31 5.00 -7.85
N ALA A 266 16.95 6.03 -7.08
CA ALA A 266 15.59 6.57 -7.06
C ALA A 266 15.24 7.28 -8.38
N GLU A 267 16.13 8.11 -8.90
CA GLU A 267 15.95 8.80 -10.19
C GLU A 267 15.94 7.80 -11.36
N LEU A 268 16.77 6.75 -11.31
CA LEU A 268 16.75 5.68 -12.30
C LEU A 268 15.40 4.95 -12.32
N ASN A 269 14.89 4.55 -11.14
CA ASN A 269 13.57 3.92 -11.03
C ASN A 269 12.44 4.84 -11.52
N GLN A 270 12.51 6.13 -11.20
CA GLN A 270 11.54 7.12 -11.69
C GLN A 270 11.60 7.26 -13.22
N ALA A 271 12.79 7.37 -13.80
CA ALA A 271 12.96 7.47 -15.24
C ALA A 271 12.43 6.24 -15.98
N ILE A 272 12.63 5.03 -15.43
CA ILE A 272 12.03 3.79 -15.94
C ILE A 272 10.50 3.84 -15.84
N GLY A 273 9.95 4.34 -14.72
CA GLY A 273 8.51 4.55 -14.58
C GLY A 273 7.96 5.51 -15.63
N CYS A 274 8.66 6.61 -15.88
CA CYS A 274 8.31 7.55 -16.93
C CYS A 274 8.40 6.95 -18.32
N PHE A 275 9.44 6.16 -18.60
CA PHE A 275 9.55 5.40 -19.83
C PHE A 275 8.35 4.46 -20.01
N ASN A 276 7.99 3.67 -18.99
CA ASN A 276 6.89 2.72 -19.06
C ASN A 276 5.52 3.39 -19.31
N ALA A 277 5.36 4.66 -18.94
CA ALA A 277 4.14 5.44 -19.17
C ALA A 277 4.07 6.11 -20.56
N VAL A 278 5.14 6.06 -21.37
CA VAL A 278 5.15 6.68 -22.70
C VAL A 278 4.15 5.99 -23.64
N THR A 279 3.30 6.80 -24.28
CA THR A 279 2.32 6.34 -25.29
C THR A 279 2.61 6.88 -26.70
N THR A 280 3.65 7.69 -26.88
CA THR A 280 4.01 8.28 -28.17
C THR A 280 5.23 7.58 -28.74
N ALA A 281 5.15 7.13 -30.00
CA ALA A 281 6.29 6.48 -30.67
C ALA A 281 7.50 7.43 -30.74
N GLY A 282 8.70 6.88 -30.53
CA GLY A 282 9.93 7.64 -30.48
C GLY A 282 11.04 6.91 -29.72
N SER A 283 12.23 7.52 -29.73
CA SER A 283 13.38 7.05 -28.95
C SER A 283 13.54 7.93 -27.72
N TYR A 284 13.59 7.31 -26.55
CA TYR A 284 13.65 7.96 -25.25
C TYR A 284 14.95 7.57 -24.56
N THR A 285 15.63 8.56 -23.99
CA THR A 285 16.97 8.38 -23.43
C THR A 285 16.99 8.56 -21.91
N ILE A 286 17.66 7.64 -21.20
CA ILE A 286 18.16 7.81 -19.84
C ILE A 286 19.67 8.05 -19.91
N ASN A 287 20.15 9.17 -19.40
CA ASN A 287 21.58 9.47 -19.25
C ASN A 287 22.00 9.19 -17.81
N VAL A 288 22.94 8.26 -17.63
CA VAL A 288 23.55 8.00 -16.32
C VAL A 288 24.66 9.03 -16.09
N THR A 289 24.50 9.86 -15.06
CA THR A 289 25.36 11.02 -14.79
C THR A 289 26.30 10.84 -13.59
N GLN A 290 26.11 9.76 -12.83
CA GLN A 290 26.96 9.30 -11.72
C GLN A 290 26.93 7.78 -11.65
N ASN A 291 27.89 7.16 -10.96
CA ASN A 291 27.78 5.74 -10.63
C ASN A 291 26.56 5.51 -9.71
N ILE A 292 25.75 4.51 -10.04
CA ILE A 292 24.55 4.16 -9.30
C ILE A 292 24.75 2.76 -8.71
N SER A 293 24.78 2.67 -7.39
CA SER A 293 24.68 1.38 -6.67
C SER A 293 23.21 1.08 -6.41
N LEU A 294 22.76 -0.11 -6.79
CA LEU A 294 21.41 -0.60 -6.57
C LEU A 294 21.37 -1.33 -5.24
N THR A 295 20.43 -0.95 -4.40
CA THR A 295 20.18 -1.62 -3.11
C THR A 295 19.09 -2.68 -3.23
N ARG A 296 18.44 -2.77 -4.41
CA ARG A 296 17.38 -3.73 -4.72
C ARG A 296 17.17 -3.85 -6.23
N SER A 297 16.34 -4.82 -6.63
CA SER A 297 15.89 -4.92 -8.02
C SER A 297 15.15 -3.65 -8.43
N ILE A 298 15.52 -3.04 -9.56
CA ILE A 298 14.85 -1.87 -10.12
C ILE A 298 13.46 -2.19 -10.71
N ALA A 299 12.71 -1.14 -11.03
CA ALA A 299 11.47 -1.22 -11.79
C ALA A 299 11.68 -2.02 -13.10
N ILE A 300 10.73 -2.89 -13.43
CA ILE A 300 10.78 -3.66 -14.67
C ILE A 300 10.54 -2.68 -15.83
N ILE A 301 11.41 -2.70 -16.83
CA ILE A 301 11.19 -2.00 -18.10
C ILE A 301 10.21 -2.84 -18.93
N ASN A 302 8.99 -2.35 -19.13
CA ASN A 302 7.89 -3.12 -19.74
C ASN A 302 6.92 -2.28 -20.57
N ASN A 303 7.36 -1.14 -21.13
CA ASN A 303 6.55 -0.38 -22.08
C ASN A 303 6.13 -1.27 -23.27
N SER A 304 4.82 -1.38 -23.49
CA SER A 304 4.23 -2.19 -24.57
C SER A 304 3.73 -1.36 -25.75
N THR A 305 3.90 -0.04 -25.72
CA THR A 305 3.54 0.90 -26.79
C THR A 305 4.39 0.64 -28.03
N THR A 306 3.74 0.44 -29.17
CA THR A 306 4.42 0.18 -30.44
C THR A 306 5.28 1.37 -30.89
N GLY A 307 6.52 1.10 -31.30
CA GLY A 307 7.45 2.11 -31.82
C GLY A 307 8.10 2.99 -30.73
N VAL A 308 8.09 2.54 -29.48
CA VAL A 308 8.79 3.20 -28.36
C VAL A 308 10.08 2.44 -28.04
N ASP A 309 11.21 3.12 -28.16
CA ASP A 309 12.53 2.56 -27.88
C ASP A 309 13.16 3.24 -26.65
N LEU A 310 13.77 2.45 -25.76
CA LEU A 310 14.58 2.95 -24.65
C LEU A 310 16.07 2.88 -24.99
N VAL A 311 16.77 4.00 -24.80
CA VAL A 311 18.23 4.08 -24.87
C VAL A 311 18.76 4.46 -23.49
N ILE A 312 19.64 3.64 -22.92
CA ILE A 312 20.36 3.97 -21.67
C ILE A 312 21.80 4.31 -22.03
N VAL A 313 22.18 5.57 -21.85
CA VAL A 313 23.53 6.08 -22.09
C VAL A 313 24.28 6.09 -20.76
N GLY A 314 25.12 5.08 -20.56
CA GLY A 314 25.95 4.96 -19.34
C GLY A 314 27.09 5.99 -19.26
N GLY A 315 27.62 6.41 -20.41
CA GLY A 315 28.86 7.20 -20.45
C GLY A 315 30.03 6.41 -19.82
N ASN A 316 30.71 7.04 -18.85
CA ASN A 316 31.77 6.41 -18.04
C ASN A 316 31.27 5.95 -16.65
N HIS A 317 29.95 5.84 -16.47
CA HIS A 317 29.35 5.50 -15.18
C HIS A 317 28.82 4.07 -15.15
N THR A 318 28.78 3.48 -13.95
CA THR A 318 28.26 2.13 -13.70
C THR A 318 26.85 2.18 -13.12
N ILE A 319 26.04 1.17 -13.46
CA ILE A 319 24.89 0.76 -12.65
C ILE A 319 25.29 -0.60 -12.06
N ASP A 320 25.52 -0.63 -10.76
CA ASP A 320 26.05 -1.78 -10.04
C ASP A 320 24.95 -2.39 -9.16
N GLY A 321 24.76 -3.70 -9.24
CA GLY A 321 23.79 -4.44 -8.42
C GLY A 321 24.19 -4.58 -6.94
N ASP A 322 25.38 -4.11 -6.58
CA ASP A 322 26.01 -4.30 -5.26
C ASP A 322 26.03 -5.76 -4.84
N GLU A 323 26.72 -6.61 -5.62
CA GLU A 323 26.93 -8.02 -5.28
C GLU A 323 27.97 -8.20 -4.16
N THR A 324 27.81 -7.51 -3.02
CA THR A 324 28.51 -7.88 -1.78
C THR A 324 27.67 -8.88 -0.98
N HIS A 325 27.76 -10.16 -1.40
CA HIS A 325 27.51 -11.40 -0.64
C HIS A 325 26.07 -11.85 -0.40
#